data_AF-A0A9J7M2K3-F1
#
_entry.id   AF-A0A9J7M2K3-F1
#
_cell.length_a   1.000
_cell.length_b   1.000
_cell.length_c   1.000
_cell.angle_alpha   90.00
_cell.angle_beta   90.00
_cell.angle_gamma   90.00
#
_symmetry.space_group_name_H-M   'P 1'
#
loop_
_entity.id
_entity.type
_entity.pdbx_description
1 polymer ?
#
loop_
_entity_poly.entity_id
_entity_poly.type
_entity_poly.pdbx_seq_one_letter_code
_entity_poly.pdbx_strand_id
1 'polypeptide(L)'
;MNGTFGLTIRPQEGGRHLLEIKYGGEHIQGSPFVLRIAGATDPSKVRVFGPGLKNGLLHTFKGNFICETRGAGAGQLKVRVHGPRGAFRVEMQPLSSKDRTIAVKYNPVEPGDYDIDVKWSDVHVPGSPFRVSIFETQDELDEFEGRQISRIGGSTSRHSRHSGPEYNSYQWQEEI
;
A
#
# COMPACT_ATOMS: atom_id res chain seq x y z
N MET A 1 -11.10 -23.97 48.59
CA MET A 1 -10.88 -23.26 47.31
C MET A 1 -9.61 -23.79 46.69
N ASN A 2 -9.61 -24.19 45.42
CA ASN A 2 -8.52 -24.94 44.74
C ASN A 2 -7.38 -24.06 44.18
N GLY A 3 -7.16 -22.86 44.74
CA GLY A 3 -5.98 -22.02 44.44
C GLY A 3 -5.79 -21.60 42.98
N THR A 4 -6.82 -21.74 42.12
CA THR A 4 -6.72 -21.41 40.70
C THR A 4 -7.18 -19.97 40.46
N PHE A 5 -6.31 -19.16 39.85
CA PHE A 5 -6.63 -17.79 39.42
C PHE A 5 -6.67 -17.74 37.89
N GLY A 6 -7.79 -17.28 37.33
CA GLY A 6 -7.94 -17.04 35.89
C GLY A 6 -7.59 -15.61 35.53
N LEU A 7 -6.69 -15.43 34.55
CA LEU A 7 -6.34 -14.13 33.98
C LEU A 7 -6.85 -14.05 32.54
N THR A 8 -7.61 -13.00 32.20
CA THR A 8 -8.04 -12.70 30.82
C THR A 8 -7.39 -11.40 30.38
N ILE A 9 -6.70 -11.41 29.24
CA ILE A 9 -6.04 -10.24 28.66
C ILE A 9 -6.67 -9.96 27.30
N ARG A 10 -7.01 -8.69 27.03
CA ARG A 10 -7.54 -8.21 25.74
C ARG A 10 -6.61 -7.16 25.15
N PRO A 11 -5.49 -7.57 24.52
CA PRO A 11 -4.51 -6.64 24.00
C PRO A 11 -5.12 -5.84 22.84
N GLN A 12 -4.98 -4.51 22.90
CA GLN A 12 -5.48 -3.58 21.88
C GLN A 12 -4.44 -3.31 20.78
N GLU A 13 -3.17 -3.53 21.09
CA GLU A 13 -2.05 -3.28 20.19
C GLU A 13 -1.38 -4.59 19.77
N GLY A 14 -1.12 -4.73 18.48
CA GLY A 14 -0.26 -5.79 17.97
C GLY A 14 1.18 -5.59 18.42
N GLY A 15 1.90 -6.68 18.65
CA GLY A 15 3.31 -6.61 18.99
C GLY A 15 3.72 -7.60 20.06
N ARG A 16 4.93 -7.38 20.59
CA ARG A 16 5.51 -8.18 21.65
C ARG A 16 5.10 -7.59 22.99
N HIS A 17 4.28 -8.32 23.72
CA HIS A 17 3.87 -7.99 25.08
C HIS A 17 4.62 -8.91 26.06
N LEU A 18 5.06 -8.35 27.18
CA LEU A 18 5.70 -9.09 28.27
C LEU A 18 4.69 -9.19 29.42
N LEU A 19 4.25 -10.41 29.70
CA LEU A 19 3.37 -10.69 30.82
C LEU A 19 4.21 -11.16 32.00
N GLU A 20 4.33 -10.30 33.01
CA GLU A 20 4.96 -10.64 34.29
C GLU A 20 3.93 -11.19 35.26
N ILE A 21 4.17 -12.40 35.78
CA ILE A 21 3.38 -12.97 36.85
C ILE A 21 4.31 -13.21 38.04
N LYS A 22 3.97 -12.60 39.18
CA LYS A 22 4.74 -12.67 40.42
C LYS A 22 3.89 -13.21 41.56
N TYR A 23 4.51 -13.95 42.46
CA TYR A 23 3.93 -14.40 43.73
C TYR A 23 4.90 -14.07 44.86
N GLY A 24 4.44 -13.32 45.86
CA GLY A 24 5.30 -12.86 46.96
C GLY A 24 6.42 -11.91 46.53
N GLY A 25 6.25 -11.18 45.42
CA GLY A 25 7.26 -10.28 44.86
C GLY A 25 8.21 -10.95 43.86
N GLU A 26 8.27 -12.29 43.84
CA GLU A 26 9.15 -13.08 42.98
C GLU A 26 8.43 -13.58 41.72
N HIS A 27 9.15 -13.69 40.60
CA HIS A 27 8.59 -14.24 39.37
C HIS A 27 8.25 -15.72 39.54
N ILE A 28 7.06 -16.12 39.07
CA ILE A 28 6.74 -17.53 38.95
C ILE A 28 7.52 -18.16 37.79
N GLN A 29 7.60 -19.50 37.78
CA GLN A 29 8.21 -20.24 36.68
C GLN A 29 7.59 -19.86 35.33
N GLY A 30 8.44 -19.49 34.36
CA GLY A 30 8.02 -19.10 33.01
C GLY A 30 7.70 -17.61 32.86
N SER A 31 7.61 -16.85 33.95
CA SER A 31 7.53 -15.39 33.88
C SER A 31 8.92 -14.78 33.64
N PRO A 32 9.04 -13.74 32.80
CA PRO A 32 7.98 -13.14 31.98
C PRO A 32 7.60 -14.01 30.77
N PHE A 33 6.30 -14.12 30.52
CA PHE A 33 5.76 -14.76 29.33
C PHE A 33 5.77 -13.77 28.15
N VAL A 34 6.34 -14.19 27.02
CA VAL A 34 6.36 -13.38 25.80
C VAL A 34 5.11 -13.69 24.97
N LEU A 35 4.18 -12.74 24.92
CA LEU A 35 2.99 -12.82 24.08
C LEU A 35 3.24 -12.08 22.76
N ARG A 36 3.00 -12.75 21.64
CA ARG A 36 3.03 -12.12 20.31
C ARG A 36 1.60 -11.96 19.81
N ILE A 37 1.09 -10.75 19.88
CA ILE A 37 -0.27 -10.42 19.47
C ILE A 37 -0.22 -9.98 18.00
N ALA A 38 -1.03 -10.63 17.15
CA ALA A 38 -1.18 -10.19 15.76
C ALA A 38 -1.76 -8.77 15.75
N GLY A 39 -1.12 -7.85 15.04
CA GLY A 39 -1.63 -6.49 14.89
C GLY A 39 -2.93 -6.43 14.11
N ALA A 40 -3.71 -5.37 14.36
CA ALA A 40 -4.89 -5.05 13.59
C ALA A 40 -4.57 -5.02 12.09
N THR A 41 -5.52 -5.47 11.28
CA THR A 41 -5.43 -5.38 9.83
C THR A 41 -5.38 -3.90 9.42
N ASP A 42 -4.32 -3.50 8.73
CA ASP A 42 -4.13 -2.12 8.25
C ASP A 42 -3.84 -2.12 6.74
N PRO A 43 -4.88 -1.99 5.89
CA PRO A 43 -4.73 -1.90 4.43
C PRO A 43 -3.85 -0.75 3.97
N SER A 44 -3.72 0.33 4.76
CA SER A 44 -2.91 1.51 4.39
C SER A 44 -1.41 1.21 4.34
N LYS A 45 -0.97 0.12 4.98
CA LYS A 45 0.44 -0.32 4.95
C LYS A 45 0.78 -1.18 3.73
N VAL A 46 -0.22 -1.60 2.95
CA VAL A 46 0.04 -2.36 1.73
C VAL A 46 0.59 -1.42 0.66
N ARG A 47 1.71 -1.82 0.05
CA ARG A 47 2.32 -1.09 -1.06
C ARG A 47 2.15 -1.89 -2.35
N VAL A 48 1.79 -1.21 -3.42
CA VAL A 48 1.61 -1.83 -4.74
C VAL A 48 2.41 -1.04 -5.76
N PHE A 49 3.27 -1.70 -6.53
CA PHE A 49 4.11 -1.05 -7.54
C PHE A 49 4.55 -2.02 -8.63
N GLY A 50 4.86 -1.49 -9.80
CA GLY A 50 5.39 -2.25 -10.93
C GLY A 50 4.90 -1.73 -12.27
N PRO A 51 5.50 -2.22 -13.38
CA PRO A 51 5.14 -1.78 -14.73
C PRO A 51 3.69 -2.10 -15.09
N GLY A 52 3.10 -3.17 -14.56
CA GLY A 52 1.72 -3.54 -14.81
C GLY A 52 0.67 -2.58 -14.22
N LEU A 53 1.07 -1.48 -13.58
CA LEU A 53 0.19 -0.43 -13.06
C LEU A 53 0.37 0.90 -13.81
N LYS A 54 1.08 0.88 -14.94
CA LYS A 54 1.37 2.05 -15.78
C LYS A 54 0.72 1.87 -17.14
N ASN A 55 0.38 2.98 -17.78
CA ASN A 55 -0.06 2.96 -19.16
C ASN A 55 1.07 2.50 -20.09
N GLY A 56 0.75 1.95 -21.25
CA GLY A 56 1.78 1.52 -22.19
C GLY A 56 1.25 0.89 -23.47
N LEU A 57 2.16 0.37 -24.28
CA LEU A 57 1.84 -0.25 -25.57
C LEU A 57 1.65 -1.75 -25.45
N LEU A 58 0.60 -2.29 -26.06
CA LEU A 58 0.24 -3.70 -25.98
C LEU A 58 1.43 -4.63 -26.30
N HIS A 59 2.16 -4.33 -27.38
CA HIS A 59 3.27 -5.18 -27.85
C HIS A 59 4.51 -5.17 -26.94
N THR A 60 4.65 -4.20 -26.04
CA THR A 60 5.72 -4.15 -25.02
C THR A 60 5.21 -4.30 -23.59
N PHE A 61 3.89 -4.40 -23.40
CA PHE A 61 3.28 -4.28 -22.10
C PHE A 61 3.68 -5.43 -21.17
N LYS A 62 4.08 -5.06 -19.95
CA LYS A 62 4.46 -6.01 -18.90
C LYS A 62 3.46 -5.91 -17.76
N GLY A 63 2.41 -6.73 -17.81
CA GLY A 63 1.33 -6.77 -16.81
C GLY A 63 1.72 -7.41 -15.48
N ASN A 64 2.93 -7.15 -14.99
CA ASN A 64 3.43 -7.63 -13.71
C ASN A 64 3.61 -6.49 -12.71
N PHE A 65 3.19 -6.73 -11.47
CA PHE A 65 3.39 -5.82 -10.35
C PHE A 65 3.58 -6.59 -9.05
N ILE A 66 4.07 -5.91 -8.01
CA ILE A 66 4.35 -6.46 -6.70
C ILE A 66 3.40 -5.84 -5.68
N CYS A 67 2.88 -6.68 -4.78
CA CYS A 67 2.20 -6.27 -3.56
C CYS A 67 3.09 -6.60 -2.36
N GLU A 68 3.43 -5.61 -1.55
CA GLU A 68 4.10 -5.78 -0.26
C GLU A 68 3.10 -5.59 0.87
N THR A 69 2.99 -6.57 1.75
CA THR A 69 1.98 -6.57 2.84
C THR A 69 2.63 -6.50 4.23
N ARG A 70 3.92 -6.14 4.27
CA ARG A 70 4.68 -5.95 5.51
C ARG A 70 4.07 -4.80 6.31
N GLY A 71 3.74 -5.06 7.58
CA GLY A 71 3.14 -4.08 8.47
C GLY A 71 1.61 -3.98 8.39
N ALA A 72 0.96 -4.61 7.41
CA ALA A 72 -0.50 -4.57 7.23
C ALA A 72 -1.29 -5.47 8.20
N GLY A 73 -0.63 -6.04 9.21
CA GLY A 73 -1.22 -7.01 10.14
C GLY A 73 -1.50 -8.37 9.50
N ALA A 74 -2.37 -9.16 10.13
CA ALA A 74 -2.92 -10.36 9.51
C ALA A 74 -4.06 -9.98 8.54
N GLY A 75 -4.15 -10.65 7.40
CA GLY A 75 -5.18 -10.36 6.39
C GLY A 75 -5.01 -11.16 5.11
N GLN A 76 -5.93 -10.93 4.17
CA GLN A 76 -5.94 -11.60 2.87
C GLN A 76 -5.80 -10.59 1.73
N LEU A 77 -4.84 -10.82 0.83
CA LEU A 77 -4.72 -10.06 -0.42
C LEU A 77 -5.72 -10.61 -1.45
N LYS A 78 -6.51 -9.72 -2.05
CA LYS A 78 -7.41 -10.01 -3.16
C LYS A 78 -7.12 -9.05 -4.31
N VAL A 79 -6.89 -9.62 -5.50
CA VAL A 79 -6.68 -8.85 -6.72
C VAL A 79 -7.75 -9.22 -7.74
N ARG A 80 -8.37 -8.22 -8.37
CA ARG A 80 -9.26 -8.39 -9.53
C ARG A 80 -8.83 -7.43 -10.62
N VAL A 81 -8.87 -7.91 -11.86
CA VAL A 81 -8.56 -7.11 -13.04
C VAL A 81 -9.75 -7.19 -13.97
N HIS A 82 -10.30 -6.04 -14.31
CA HIS A 82 -11.37 -5.90 -15.29
C HIS A 82 -10.81 -5.12 -16.48
N GLY A 83 -10.89 -5.69 -17.68
CA GLY A 83 -10.49 -5.01 -18.91
C GLY A 83 -11.63 -4.93 -19.91
N PRO A 84 -11.35 -4.61 -21.18
CA PRO A 84 -12.36 -4.35 -22.20
C PRO A 84 -13.35 -5.51 -22.44
N ARG A 85 -12.88 -6.76 -22.27
CA ARG A 85 -13.71 -7.98 -22.41
C ARG A 85 -14.20 -8.56 -21.09
N GLY A 86 -14.07 -7.82 -19.99
CA GLY A 86 -14.48 -8.25 -18.66
C GLY A 86 -13.31 -8.75 -17.81
N ALA A 87 -13.58 -9.74 -16.95
CA ALA A 87 -12.65 -10.17 -15.90
C ALA A 87 -11.46 -10.97 -16.47
N PHE A 88 -10.27 -10.68 -15.95
CA PHE A 88 -9.04 -11.39 -16.29
C PHE A 88 -8.70 -12.47 -15.26
N ARG A 89 -8.04 -13.52 -15.74
CA ARG A 89 -7.31 -14.44 -14.86
C ARG A 89 -6.07 -13.73 -14.34
N VAL A 90 -5.93 -13.68 -13.02
CA VAL A 90 -4.79 -13.11 -12.33
C VAL A 90 -3.96 -14.25 -11.74
N GLU A 91 -2.66 -14.23 -12.01
CA GLU A 91 -1.69 -15.14 -11.40
C GLU A 91 -1.05 -14.44 -10.20
N MET A 92 -1.02 -15.11 -9.05
CA MET A 92 -0.41 -14.60 -7.81
C MET A 92 0.62 -15.61 -7.31
N GLN A 93 1.86 -15.16 -7.15
CA GLN A 93 2.98 -15.97 -6.71
C GLN A 93 3.66 -15.32 -5.49
N PRO A 94 3.67 -15.97 -4.32
CA PRO A 94 4.48 -15.52 -3.19
C PRO A 94 5.97 -15.53 -3.56
N LEU A 95 6.68 -14.43 -3.34
CA LEU A 95 8.11 -14.32 -3.61
C LEU A 95 8.95 -14.47 -2.34
N SER A 96 8.53 -13.84 -1.24
CA SER A 96 9.23 -13.88 0.05
C SER A 96 8.22 -13.91 1.19
N SER A 97 8.30 -14.94 2.04
CA SER A 97 7.51 -15.03 3.27
C SER A 97 7.99 -14.05 4.33
N LYS A 98 9.29 -13.71 4.33
CA LYS A 98 9.91 -12.76 5.27
C LYS A 98 9.48 -11.32 4.96
N ASP A 99 9.51 -10.94 3.69
CA ASP A 99 9.18 -9.58 3.25
C ASP A 99 7.69 -9.43 2.94
N ARG A 100 6.96 -10.55 2.97
CA ARG A 100 5.53 -10.65 2.64
C ARG A 100 5.20 -10.02 1.29
N THR A 101 6.02 -10.36 0.30
CA THR A 101 5.91 -9.87 -1.08
C THR A 101 5.28 -10.92 -1.98
N ILE A 102 4.36 -10.46 -2.83
CA ILE A 102 3.58 -11.29 -3.73
C ILE A 102 3.69 -10.67 -5.13
N ALA A 103 4.18 -11.45 -6.09
CA ALA A 103 4.13 -11.09 -7.49
C ALA A 103 2.74 -11.35 -8.05
N VAL A 104 2.25 -10.40 -8.82
CA VAL A 104 0.96 -10.47 -9.49
C VAL A 104 1.18 -10.27 -10.98
N LYS A 105 0.55 -11.10 -11.80
CA LYS A 105 0.62 -11.03 -13.25
C LYS A 105 -0.77 -11.12 -13.87
N TYR A 106 -1.06 -10.22 -14.80
CA TYR A 106 -2.18 -10.30 -15.73
C TYR A 106 -1.62 -10.13 -17.15
N ASN A 107 -2.15 -10.89 -18.11
CA ASN A 107 -1.67 -10.89 -19.50
C ASN A 107 -2.72 -10.20 -20.38
N PRO A 108 -2.65 -8.87 -20.56
CA PRO A 108 -3.52 -8.18 -21.50
C PRO A 108 -3.18 -8.62 -22.92
N VAL A 109 -4.19 -8.80 -23.77
CA VAL A 109 -4.03 -9.18 -25.18
C VAL A 109 -4.84 -8.27 -26.11
N GLU A 110 -5.41 -7.19 -25.57
CA GLU A 110 -6.12 -6.16 -26.33
C GLU A 110 -5.84 -4.78 -25.74
N PRO A 111 -5.80 -3.72 -26.57
CA PRO A 111 -5.79 -2.34 -26.10
C PRO A 111 -7.09 -1.98 -25.38
N GLY A 112 -7.03 -0.96 -24.53
CA GLY A 112 -8.16 -0.40 -23.82
C GLY A 112 -7.85 -0.12 -22.34
N ASP A 113 -8.90 0.21 -21.60
CA ASP A 113 -8.79 0.54 -20.19
C ASP A 113 -8.97 -0.70 -19.30
N TYR A 114 -8.10 -0.79 -18.31
CA TYR A 114 -8.06 -1.86 -17.31
C TYR A 114 -8.17 -1.25 -15.92
N ASP A 115 -9.17 -1.70 -15.15
CA ASP A 115 -9.33 -1.37 -13.74
C ASP A 115 -8.83 -2.54 -12.88
N ILE A 116 -7.82 -2.26 -12.05
CA ILE A 116 -7.15 -3.24 -11.19
C ILE A 116 -7.51 -2.95 -9.73
N ASP A 117 -8.39 -3.76 -9.18
CA ASP A 117 -8.73 -3.73 -7.76
C ASP A 117 -7.70 -4.53 -6.97
N VAL A 118 -6.98 -3.84 -6.08
CA VAL A 118 -6.17 -4.47 -5.04
C VAL A 118 -6.80 -4.18 -3.69
N LYS A 119 -7.10 -5.25 -2.94
CA LYS A 119 -7.74 -5.18 -1.62
C LYS A 119 -6.99 -6.00 -0.59
N TRP A 120 -6.96 -5.50 0.65
CA TRP A 120 -6.48 -6.22 1.82
C TRP A 120 -7.64 -6.39 2.80
N SER A 121 -8.04 -7.65 3.03
CA SER A 121 -9.22 -8.01 3.82
C SER A 121 -10.48 -7.22 3.40
N ASP A 122 -10.77 -7.26 2.10
CA ASP A 122 -11.93 -6.61 1.45
C ASP A 122 -11.95 -5.07 1.43
N VAL A 123 -10.94 -4.41 1.97
CA VAL A 123 -10.75 -2.96 1.90
C VAL A 123 -9.73 -2.60 0.83
N HIS A 124 -10.00 -1.56 0.03
CA HIS A 124 -9.04 -1.06 -0.97
C HIS A 124 -7.76 -0.57 -0.31
N VAL A 125 -6.62 -0.93 -0.92
CA VAL A 125 -5.30 -0.42 -0.53
C VAL A 125 -5.08 0.97 -1.15
N PRO A 126 -4.09 1.75 -0.69
CA PRO A 126 -3.78 3.05 -1.28
C PRO A 126 -3.53 2.95 -2.80
N GLY A 127 -4.18 3.83 -3.56
CA GLY A 127 -4.11 3.88 -5.02
C GLY A 127 -5.05 2.93 -5.77
N SER A 128 -5.72 2.00 -5.07
CA SER A 128 -6.72 1.11 -5.65
C SER A 128 -8.09 1.81 -5.76
N PRO A 129 -8.84 1.64 -6.87
CA PRO A 129 -8.46 0.90 -8.07
C PRO A 129 -7.37 1.59 -8.89
N PHE A 130 -6.44 0.81 -9.44
CA PHE A 130 -5.43 1.30 -10.37
C PHE A 130 -5.99 1.24 -11.79
N ARG A 131 -6.07 2.38 -12.46
CA ARG A 131 -6.50 2.46 -13.86
C ARG A 131 -5.30 2.47 -14.78
N VAL A 132 -5.31 1.58 -15.77
CA VAL A 132 -4.24 1.38 -16.75
C VAL A 132 -4.84 1.42 -18.15
N SER A 133 -4.37 2.34 -18.98
CA SER A 133 -4.71 2.41 -20.40
C SER A 133 -3.60 1.77 -21.23
N ILE A 134 -3.97 0.76 -22.01
CA ILE A 134 -3.07 0.06 -22.94
C ILE A 134 -3.42 0.45 -24.36
N PHE A 135 -2.44 0.88 -25.15
CA PHE A 135 -2.63 1.40 -26.51
C PHE A 135 -2.03 0.46 -27.55
N GLU A 136 -2.52 0.54 -28.78
CA GLU A 136 -1.97 -0.23 -29.90
C GLU A 136 -0.72 0.46 -30.45
N THR A 137 -0.76 1.79 -30.56
CA THR A 137 0.28 2.59 -31.24
C THR A 137 0.93 3.62 -30.32
N GLN A 138 2.18 3.99 -30.65
CA GLN A 138 2.93 5.03 -29.91
C GLN A 138 2.24 6.39 -29.98
N ASP A 139 1.66 6.75 -31.13
CA ASP A 139 0.96 8.02 -31.32
C ASP A 139 -0.22 8.17 -30.34
N GLU A 140 -1.01 7.12 -30.14
CA GLU A 140 -2.12 7.12 -29.16
C GLU A 140 -1.64 7.34 -27.72
N LEU A 141 -0.52 6.70 -27.35
CA LEU A 141 0.08 6.84 -26.03
C LEU A 141 0.62 8.26 -25.81
N ASP A 142 1.36 8.80 -26.79
CA ASP A 142 1.94 10.14 -26.73
C ASP A 142 0.84 11.22 -26.61
N GLU A 143 -0.25 11.06 -27.37
CA GLU A 143 -1.43 11.92 -27.25
C GLU A 143 -2.06 11.84 -25.86
N PHE A 144 -2.21 10.64 -25.32
CA PHE A 144 -2.77 10.44 -23.98
C PHE A 144 -1.93 11.14 -22.92
N GLU A 145 -0.62 10.96 -22.94
CA GLU A 145 0.32 11.57 -21.99
C GLU A 145 0.36 13.10 -22.13
N GLY A 146 0.36 13.62 -23.36
CA GLY A 146 0.28 15.06 -23.63
C GLY A 146 -1.00 15.71 -23.08
N ARG A 147 -2.14 15.01 -23.17
CA ARG A 147 -3.42 15.47 -22.59
C ARG A 147 -3.40 15.49 -21.05
N GLN A 148 -2.70 14.56 -20.40
CA GLN A 148 -2.57 14.58 -18.93
C GLN A 148 -1.69 15.74 -18.45
N ILE A 149 -0.57 15.99 -19.13
CA ILE A 149 0.37 17.08 -18.79
C ILE A 149 -0.31 18.44 -18.94
N SER A 150 -1.03 18.66 -20.05
CA SER A 150 -1.73 19.92 -20.30
C SER A 150 -2.82 20.24 -19.26
N ARG A 151 -3.48 19.21 -18.70
CA ARG A 151 -4.45 19.38 -17.61
C ARG A 151 -3.82 19.82 -16.29
N ILE A 152 -2.59 19.38 -16.01
CA ILE A 152 -1.86 19.76 -14.79
C ILE A 152 -1.28 21.17 -14.96
N GLY A 153 -0.79 21.51 -16.16
CA GLY A 153 -0.22 22.83 -16.49
C GLY A 153 -1.23 23.98 -16.61
N GLY A 154 -2.54 23.69 -16.68
CA GLY A 154 -3.61 24.70 -16.79
C GLY A 154 -3.98 25.41 -15.48
N SER A 155 -3.26 25.18 -14.39
CA SER A 155 -3.52 25.76 -13.06
C SER A 155 -2.48 26.80 -12.63
N THR A 156 -2.03 27.69 -13.52
CA THR A 156 -1.31 28.90 -13.10
C THR A 156 -2.28 30.08 -13.00
N SER A 157 -2.59 30.38 -11.74
CA SER A 157 -3.18 31.59 -11.17
C SER A 157 -3.02 32.87 -12.00
N ARG A 158 -4.18 33.52 -12.25
CA ARG A 158 -4.28 34.93 -12.65
C ARG A 158 -3.35 35.78 -11.77
N HIS A 159 -2.40 36.48 -12.39
CA HIS A 159 -1.70 37.58 -11.75
C HIS A 159 -2.71 38.70 -11.41
N SER A 160 -3.16 38.75 -10.16
CA SER A 160 -3.68 39.97 -9.55
C SER A 160 -2.55 40.64 -8.78
N ARG A 161 -2.26 41.87 -9.21
CA ARG A 161 -1.39 42.85 -8.57
C ARG A 161 -1.66 42.88 -7.06
N HIS A 162 -0.60 42.91 -6.24
CA HIS A 162 -0.55 43.81 -5.09
C HIS A 162 0.89 44.07 -4.65
N SER A 163 1.23 45.34 -4.68
CA SER A 163 2.42 45.96 -4.11
C SER A 163 2.30 46.00 -2.58
N GLY A 164 3.38 45.66 -1.87
CA GLY A 164 3.53 45.89 -0.44
C GLY A 164 4.93 45.45 0.01
N PRO A 165 5.72 46.30 0.69
CA PRO A 165 7.04 45.93 1.19
C PRO A 165 6.96 45.37 2.61
N GLU A 166 8.03 44.68 3.04
CA GLU A 166 8.51 44.38 4.42
C GLU A 166 8.88 42.89 4.56
N TYR A 167 9.84 42.46 5.38
CA TYR A 167 11.05 43.01 5.98
C TYR A 167 11.82 41.78 6.52
N ASN A 168 13.14 41.88 6.52
CA ASN A 168 14.17 41.10 7.23
C ASN A 168 14.25 39.56 7.25
N SER A 169 15.50 39.18 6.95
CA SER A 169 16.25 37.96 7.20
C SER A 169 16.34 37.54 8.68
N TYR A 170 16.34 36.23 8.92
CA TYR A 170 16.93 35.64 10.12
C TYR A 170 17.92 34.54 9.73
N GLN A 171 19.16 34.69 10.23
CA GLN A 171 20.24 33.71 10.17
C GLN A 171 20.00 32.59 11.20
N TRP A 172 20.36 31.35 10.86
CA TRP A 172 20.49 30.25 11.82
C TRP A 172 21.97 30.13 12.23
N GLN A 173 22.24 30.15 13.55
CA GLN A 173 23.50 29.67 14.13
C GLN A 173 23.31 28.25 14.66
N GLU A 174 24.24 27.37 14.35
CA GLU A 174 24.42 26.06 15.00
C GLU A 174 25.18 26.25 16.32
N GLU A 175 24.78 25.52 17.37
CA GLU A 175 25.64 25.22 18.50
C GLU A 175 25.70 23.71 18.74
N ILE A 176 26.90 23.18 18.43
CA ILE A 176 27.72 22.11 19.04
C ILE A 176 27.02 20.87 19.61
#